data_AF-A0A1A8RFE0-F1
#
_entry.id   AF-A0A1A8RFE0-F1
#
_cell.length_a   1.000
_cell.length_b   1.000
_cell.length_c   1.000
_cell.angle_alpha   90.00
_cell.angle_beta   90.00
_cell.angle_gamma   90.00
#
_symmetry.space_group_name_H-M   'P 1'
#
loop_
_entity.id
_entity.type
_entity.pdbx_description
1 polymer ?
#
loop_
_entity_poly.entity_id
_entity_poly.type
_entity_poly.pdbx_seq_one_letter_code
_entity_poly.pdbx_strand_id
1 'polypeptide(L)'
;VIITTGNCCTSFFAGFAIFSILGHMAWRKGVPGGEVADTGPGLAFVAYPEALALLPGSVFWSIMFFLMLFMLGIDTLFGNME
;
A
#
# COMPACT_ATOMS: atom_id res chain seq x y z
N VAL A 1 9.07 -7.37 -21.93
CA VAL A 1 7.83 -6.72 -22.45
C VAL A 1 6.60 -7.12 -21.64
N ILE A 2 6.22 -8.41 -21.56
CA ILE A 2 5.03 -8.82 -20.78
C ILE A 2 5.16 -8.46 -19.29
N ILE A 3 6.32 -8.74 -18.68
CA ILE A 3 6.58 -8.48 -17.26
C ILE A 3 6.57 -6.97 -16.95
N THR A 4 7.24 -6.18 -17.80
CA THR A 4 7.33 -4.71 -17.65
C THR A 4 5.97 -4.04 -17.80
N THR A 5 5.15 -4.46 -18.77
CA THR A 5 3.80 -3.92 -18.96
C THR A 5 2.88 -4.34 -17.81
N GLY A 6 2.95 -5.60 -17.36
CA GLY A 6 2.20 -6.08 -16.21
C GLY A 6 2.54 -5.31 -14.93
N ASN A 7 3.83 -5.06 -14.68
CA ASN A 7 4.28 -4.25 -13.55
C ASN A 7 3.71 -2.82 -13.62
N CYS A 8 3.88 -2.12 -14.75
CA CYS A 8 3.36 -0.76 -14.91
C CYS A 8 1.84 -0.67 -14.70
N CYS A 9 1.07 -1.61 -15.28
CA CYS A 9 -0.37 -1.67 -15.07
C CYS A 9 -0.70 -1.87 -13.59
N THR A 10 -0.05 -2.84 -12.95
CA THR A 10 -0.28 -3.15 -11.53
C THR A 10 0.06 -1.98 -10.63
N SER A 11 1.20 -1.31 -10.84
CA SER A 11 1.60 -0.12 -10.09
C SER A 11 0.62 1.04 -10.28
N PHE A 12 0.11 1.26 -11.49
CA PHE A 12 -0.87 2.31 -11.78
C PHE A 12 -2.20 2.06 -11.05
N PHE A 13 -2.72 0.84 -11.13
CA PHE A 13 -3.94 0.46 -10.40
C PHE A 13 -3.74 0.48 -8.88
N ALA A 14 -2.59 0.01 -8.39
CA ALA A 14 -2.24 0.07 -6.98
C ALA A 14 -2.20 1.52 -6.49
N GLY A 15 -1.67 2.45 -7.29
CA GLY A 15 -1.71 3.89 -6.99
C GLY A 15 -3.12 4.40 -6.72
N PHE A 16 -4.09 4.09 -7.60
CA PHE A 16 -5.49 4.47 -7.36
C PHE A 16 -6.09 3.84 -6.11
N ALA A 17 -5.84 2.55 -5.87
CA ALA A 17 -6.33 1.86 -4.68
C ALA A 17 -5.79 2.52 -3.39
N ILE A 18 -4.47 2.74 -3.34
CA ILE A 18 -3.75 3.39 -2.24
C ILE A 18 -4.29 4.80 -1.98
N PHE A 19 -4.36 5.66 -3.02
CA PHE A 19 -4.83 7.03 -2.87
C PHE A 19 -6.32 7.10 -2.48
N SER A 20 -7.15 6.16 -2.92
CA SER A 20 -8.57 6.12 -2.53
C SER A 20 -8.76 5.81 -1.04
N ILE A 21 -7.96 4.91 -0.49
CA ILE A 21 -8.03 4.51 0.92
C ILE A 21 -7.46 5.61 1.82
N LEU A 22 -6.33 6.22 1.43
CA LEU A 22 -5.75 7.36 2.13
C LEU A 22 -6.67 8.59 2.07
N GLY A 23 -7.32 8.86 0.93
CA GLY A 23 -8.31 9.92 0.78
C GLY A 23 -9.54 9.69 1.66
N HIS A 24 -10.00 8.44 1.79
CA HIS A 24 -11.07 8.08 2.71
C HIS A 24 -10.66 8.29 4.18
N MET A 25 -9.42 7.94 4.55
CA MET A 25 -8.90 8.23 5.89
C MET A 25 -8.83 9.75 6.15
N ALA A 26 -8.30 10.54 5.22
CA ALA A 26 -8.20 11.99 5.33
C ALA A 26 -9.58 12.62 5.57
N TRP A 27 -10.59 12.18 4.81
CA TRP A 27 -11.97 12.61 4.99
C TRP A 27 -12.51 12.30 6.39
N ARG A 28 -12.27 11.09 6.91
CA ARG A 28 -12.78 10.67 8.23
C ARG A 28 -12.07 11.34 9.40
N LYS A 29 -10.77 11.61 9.28
CA LYS A 29 -9.95 12.24 10.32
C LYS A 29 -9.95 13.77 10.25
N GLY A 30 -10.46 14.36 9.17
CA GLY A 30 -10.45 15.81 8.97
C GLY A 30 -9.06 16.40 8.79
N VAL A 31 -8.06 15.56 8.49
CA VAL A 31 -6.66 15.97 8.28
C VAL A 31 -6.39 16.16 6.79
N PRO A 32 -5.54 17.14 6.40
CA PRO A 32 -5.18 17.34 5.01
C PRO A 32 -4.44 16.11 4.45
N GLY A 33 -4.71 15.77 3.18
CA GLY A 33 -4.17 14.59 2.51
C GLY A 33 -2.62 14.50 2.48
N GLY A 34 -1.93 15.62 2.68
CA GLY A 34 -0.47 15.66 2.80
C GLY A 34 0.06 15.10 4.13
N GLU A 35 -0.71 15.16 5.22
CA GLU A 35 -0.27 14.62 6.53
C GLU A 35 -0.46 13.11 6.62
N VAL A 36 -1.42 12.54 5.89
CA VAL A 36 -1.62 11.07 5.82
C VAL A 36 -0.70 10.37 4.84
N ALA A 37 0.04 11.13 4.02
CA ALA A 37 0.96 10.63 3.00
C ALA A 37 2.43 10.98 3.32
N ASP A 38 2.79 10.93 4.61
CA ASP A 38 4.18 11.14 5.04
C ASP A 38 5.16 10.19 4.33
N THR A 39 6.36 10.65 3.99
CA THR A 39 7.25 9.87 3.10
C THR A 39 8.19 8.99 3.91
N GLY A 40 8.00 7.66 3.88
CA GLY A 40 8.95 6.73 4.51
C GLY A 40 8.36 5.37 4.92
N PRO A 41 9.16 4.50 5.55
CA PRO A 41 8.70 3.20 6.05
C PRO A 41 7.61 3.34 7.13
N GLY A 42 7.61 4.45 7.89
CA GLY A 42 6.55 4.75 8.87
C GLY A 42 5.15 4.84 8.24
N LEU A 43 5.07 5.27 6.98
CA LEU A 43 3.81 5.29 6.23
C LEU A 43 3.27 3.86 6.04
N ALA A 44 4.12 2.96 5.52
CA ALA A 44 3.81 1.55 5.26
C ALA A 44 3.34 0.79 6.50
N PHE A 45 3.93 1.06 7.67
CA PHE A 45 3.67 0.28 8.89
C PHE A 45 2.71 0.93 9.90
N VAL A 46 2.35 2.20 9.73
CA VAL A 46 1.44 2.91 10.65
C VAL A 46 0.22 3.48 9.92
N ALA A 47 0.44 4.35 8.94
CA ALA A 47 -0.66 5.02 8.24
C ALA A 47 -1.48 4.04 7.38
N TYR A 48 -0.83 3.13 6.65
CA TYR A 48 -1.55 2.17 5.79
C TYR A 48 -2.41 1.17 6.59
N PRO A 49 -1.90 0.47 7.62
CA PRO A 49 -2.74 -0.43 8.43
C PRO A 49 -3.91 0.31 9.09
N GLU A 50 -3.70 1.55 9.52
CA GLU A 50 -4.75 2.39 10.07
C GLU A 50 -5.81 2.75 9.02
N ALA A 51 -5.40 2.99 7.78
CA ALA A 51 -6.32 3.26 6.66
C ALA A 51 -7.16 2.02 6.32
N LEU A 52 -6.49 0.86 6.29
CA LEU A 52 -7.11 -0.43 6.00
C LEU A 52 -8.08 -0.86 7.11
N ALA A 53 -7.79 -0.52 8.37
CA ALA A 53 -8.67 -0.77 9.51
C ALA A 53 -10.02 -0.03 9.41
N LEU A 54 -10.07 1.08 8.68
CA LEU A 54 -11.30 1.86 8.49
C LEU A 54 -12.23 1.27 7.42
N LEU A 55 -11.75 0.32 6.61
CA LEU A 55 -12.54 -0.31 5.55
C LEU A 55 -13.43 -1.45 6.10
N PRO A 56 -14.65 -1.65 5.55
CA PRO A 56 -15.44 -2.85 5.84
C PRO A 56 -14.72 -4.09 5.30
N GLY A 57 -14.50 -5.09 6.15
CA GLY A 57 -13.69 -6.27 5.80
C GLY A 57 -12.17 -6.05 5.95
N SER A 58 -11.75 -5.14 6.82
CA SER A 58 -10.35 -4.76 7.11
C SER A 58 -9.37 -5.93 7.25
N VAL A 59 -9.80 -7.06 7.82
CA VAL A 59 -8.96 -8.26 7.97
C VAL A 59 -8.45 -8.77 6.61
N PHE A 60 -9.32 -8.85 5.60
CA PHE A 60 -8.94 -9.33 4.27
C PHE A 60 -7.92 -8.39 3.61
N TRP A 61 -8.15 -7.09 3.67
CA TRP A 61 -7.27 -6.09 3.06
C TRP A 61 -5.91 -5.99 3.77
N SER A 62 -5.89 -6.10 5.10
CA SER A 62 -4.64 -6.15 5.87
C SER A 62 -3.82 -7.38 5.52
N ILE A 63 -4.44 -8.56 5.37
CA ILE A 63 -3.73 -9.79 4.95
C ILE A 63 -3.08 -9.59 3.57
N MET A 64 -3.81 -9.06 2.60
CA MET A 64 -3.26 -8.79 1.25
C MET A 64 -2.10 -7.78 1.28
N PHE A 65 -2.21 -6.73 2.10
CA PHE A 65 -1.16 -5.72 2.23
C PHE A 65 0.12 -6.26 2.87
N PHE A 66 0.01 -7.03 3.96
CA PHE A 66 1.17 -7.65 4.58
C PHE A 66 1.77 -8.76 3.71
N LEU A 67 0.94 -9.53 2.98
CA LEU A 67 1.41 -10.51 2.02
C LEU A 67 2.18 -9.84 0.87
N MET A 68 1.71 -8.68 0.39
CA MET A 68 2.43 -7.88 -0.59
C MET A 68 3.81 -7.45 -0.06
N LEU A 69 3.89 -6.88 1.16
CA LEU A 69 5.17 -6.48 1.77
C LEU A 69 6.11 -7.68 1.96
N PHE A 70 5.56 -8.84 2.33
CA PHE A 70 6.33 -10.08 2.49
C PHE A 70 6.92 -10.56 1.17
N MET A 71 6.12 -10.63 0.09
CA MET A 71 6.62 -11.04 -1.22
C MET A 71 7.63 -10.03 -1.78
N LEU A 72 7.40 -8.73 -1.60
CA LEU A 72 8.34 -7.69 -2.02
C LEU A 72 9.70 -7.82 -1.29
N GLY A 73 9.66 -8.16 0.00
CA GLY A 73 10.86 -8.48 0.77
C GLY A 73 11.57 -9.74 0.27
N ILE A 74 10.82 -10.80 -0.06
CA ILE A 74 11.35 -12.05 -0.60
C ILE A 74 11.97 -11.84 -1.99
N ASP A 75 11.28 -11.15 -2.90
CA ASP A 75 11.77 -10.87 -4.25
C ASP A 75 13.07 -10.06 -4.20
N THR A 76 13.15 -9.08 -3.28
CA THR A 76 14.35 -8.30 -3.05
C THR A 76 15.48 -9.18 -2.48
N LEU A 77 15.18 -10.07 -1.53
CA LEU A 77 16.16 -11.01 -0.96
C LEU A 77 16.73 -11.94 -2.03
N PHE A 78 15.89 -12.54 -2.87
CA PHE A 78 16.35 -13.39 -3.97
C PHE A 78 17.19 -12.61 -4.98
N GLY A 79 16.80 -11.38 -5.33
CA GLY A 79 17.59 -10.52 -6.22
C GLY A 79 18.92 -10.01 -5.64
N ASN A 80 19.12 -10.06 -4.31
CA ASN A 80 20.40 -9.74 -3.66
C ASN A 80 21.30 -10.96 -3.48
N MET A 81 20.75 -12.18 -3.56
CA MET A 81 21.50 -13.44 -3.44
C MET A 81 22.01 -13.98 -4.78
N GLU A 82 21.54 -13.41 -5.89
CA GLU A 82 22.11 -13.56 -7.24
C GLU A 82 23.23 -12.54 -7.48
#